data_AF-A0A2M8YBU9-F1
#
_entry.id   AF-A0A2M8YBU9-F1
#
_cell.length_a   1.000
_cell.length_b   1.000
_cell.length_c   1.000
_cell.angle_alpha   90.00
_cell.angle_beta   90.00
_cell.angle_gamma   90.00
#
_symmetry.space_group_name_H-M   'P 1'
#
loop_
_entity.id
_entity.type
_entity.pdbx_description
1 polymer ?
#
loop_
_entity_poly.entity_id
_entity_poly.type
_entity_poly.pdbx_seq_one_letter_code
_entity_poly.pdbx_strand_id
1 'polypeptide(L)'
;MISKESAPAAWTTLMCELEDAQEHLTTLISEMSREVDYDEVNLRIDLGHVFAHLNRAWHLRDLAEDLDQEQWERAGQFPQDLDPV
;
A
#
# COMPACT_ATOMS: atom_id res chain seq x y z
N MET A 1 -2.05 15.46 8.65
CA MET A 1 -2.48 14.67 7.49
C MET A 1 -2.97 15.59 6.40
N ILE A 2 -2.59 15.31 5.16
CA ILE A 2 -3.15 15.93 3.97
C ILE A 2 -4.66 15.66 3.88
N SER A 3 -5.37 16.53 3.18
CA SER A 3 -6.77 16.34 2.83
C SER A 3 -7.01 16.64 1.35
N LYS A 4 -8.18 16.23 0.86
CA LYS A 4 -8.63 16.54 -0.50
C LYS A 4 -8.64 18.05 -0.78
N GLU A 5 -8.88 18.87 0.23
CA GLU A 5 -8.90 20.32 0.12
C GLU A 5 -7.49 20.94 0.27
N SER A 6 -6.67 20.41 1.18
CA SER A 6 -5.36 21.00 1.49
C SER A 6 -4.27 20.62 0.49
N ALA A 7 -4.33 19.41 -0.08
CA ALA A 7 -3.38 18.91 -1.07
C ALA A 7 -4.07 17.89 -2.01
N PRO A 8 -4.92 18.35 -2.96
CA PRO A 8 -5.76 17.47 -3.77
C PRO A 8 -4.97 16.40 -4.54
N ALA A 9 -3.81 16.75 -5.11
CA ALA A 9 -2.99 15.82 -5.89
C ALA A 9 -2.38 14.73 -5.01
N ALA A 10 -1.73 15.11 -3.90
CA ALA A 10 -1.18 14.15 -2.95
C ALA A 10 -2.27 13.28 -2.30
N TRP A 11 -3.45 13.86 -2.05
CA TRP A 11 -4.62 13.11 -1.59
C TRP A 11 -5.04 12.04 -2.59
N THR A 12 -5.09 12.38 -3.89
CA THR A 12 -5.36 11.40 -4.95
C THR A 12 -4.32 10.28 -4.94
N THR A 13 -3.02 10.59 -4.85
CA THR A 13 -1.97 9.57 -4.79
C THR A 13 -2.17 8.63 -3.59
N LEU A 14 -2.44 9.18 -2.40
CA LEU A 14 -2.72 8.38 -1.21
C LEU A 14 -3.93 7.46 -1.42
N MET A 15 -5.01 7.98 -2.01
CA MET A 15 -6.20 7.18 -2.28
C MET A 15 -5.94 6.09 -3.32
N CYS A 16 -5.16 6.35 -4.36
CA CYS A 16 -4.77 5.33 -5.33
C CYS A 16 -3.98 4.20 -4.67
N GLU A 17 -3.05 4.49 -3.76
CA GLU A 17 -2.34 3.43 -3.03
C GLU A 17 -3.29 2.56 -2.18
N LEU A 18 -4.31 3.15 -1.57
CA LEU A 18 -5.31 2.39 -0.82
C LEU A 18 -6.21 1.54 -1.73
N GLU A 19 -6.57 2.06 -2.90
CA GLU A 19 -7.36 1.35 -3.91
C GLU A 19 -6.58 0.17 -4.51
N ASP A 20 -5.30 0.37 -4.83
CA ASP A 20 -4.40 -0.69 -5.31
C ASP A 20 -4.20 -1.77 -4.23
N ALA A 21 -4.03 -1.38 -2.95
CA ALA A 21 -3.95 -2.34 -1.85
C ALA A 21 -5.24 -3.17 -1.74
N GLN A 22 -6.41 -2.55 -1.91
CA GLN A 22 -7.70 -3.23 -1.92
C GLN A 22 -7.81 -4.20 -3.09
N GLU A 23 -7.39 -3.80 -4.29
CA GLU A 23 -7.41 -4.65 -5.49
C GLU A 23 -6.53 -5.89 -5.30
N HIS A 24 -5.28 -5.70 -4.87
CA HIS A 24 -4.35 -6.79 -4.60
C HIS A 24 -4.86 -7.75 -3.53
N LEU A 25 -5.40 -7.22 -2.43
CA LEU A 25 -5.98 -8.04 -1.37
C LEU A 25 -7.21 -8.83 -1.85
N THR A 26 -8.05 -8.21 -2.70
CA THR A 26 -9.22 -8.88 -3.28
C THR A 26 -8.80 -10.04 -4.18
N THR A 27 -7.76 -9.83 -5.00
CA THR A 27 -7.18 -10.86 -5.87
C THR A 27 -6.62 -12.02 -5.06
N LEU A 28 -5.79 -11.73 -4.06
CA LEU A 28 -5.23 -12.74 -3.14
C LEU A 28 -6.32 -13.62 -2.51
N ILE A 29 -7.36 -13.00 -1.94
CA ILE A 29 -8.48 -13.74 -1.33
C ILE A 29 -9.19 -14.62 -2.35
N SER A 30 -9.42 -14.10 -3.56
CA SER A 30 -10.09 -14.83 -4.65
C SER A 30 -9.29 -16.06 -5.08
N GLU A 31 -7.97 -15.92 -5.24
CA GLU A 31 -7.07 -17.01 -5.62
C GLU A 31 -6.99 -18.08 -4.53
N MET A 32 -6.72 -17.69 -3.28
CA MET A 32 -6.70 -18.63 -2.14
C MET A 32 -8.04 -19.34 -1.92
N SER A 33 -9.17 -18.71 -2.26
CA SER A 33 -10.49 -19.32 -2.13
C SER A 33 -10.79 -20.34 -3.22
N ARG A 34 -10.09 -20.27 -4.37
CA ARG A 34 -10.33 -21.11 -5.54
C ARG A 34 -9.31 -22.23 -5.68
N GLU A 35 -8.08 -21.99 -5.25
CA GLU A 35 -6.96 -22.91 -5.41
C GLU A 35 -6.77 -23.77 -4.15
N VAL A 36 -6.87 -25.09 -4.31
CA VAL A 36 -6.70 -26.04 -3.20
C VAL A 36 -5.27 -26.06 -2.66
N ASP A 37 -4.29 -25.77 -3.52
CA ASP A 37 -2.85 -25.86 -3.24
C ASP A 37 -2.12 -24.52 -3.42
N TYR A 38 -2.76 -23.41 -3.03
CA TYR A 38 -2.11 -22.10 -3.05
C TYR A 38 -0.89 -22.08 -2.10
N ASP A 39 0.28 -21.72 -2.62
CA ASP A 39 1.56 -21.90 -1.90
C ASP A 39 2.06 -20.66 -1.14
N GLU A 40 3.04 -20.87 -0.25
CA GLU A 40 3.62 -19.80 0.57
C GLU A 40 4.40 -18.77 -0.27
N VAL A 41 4.97 -19.17 -1.41
CA VAL A 41 5.76 -18.26 -2.25
C VAL A 41 4.85 -17.21 -2.86
N ASN A 42 3.71 -17.64 -3.41
CA ASN A 42 2.68 -16.75 -3.95
C ASN A 42 2.10 -15.87 -2.83
N LEU A 43 1.77 -16.45 -1.67
CA LEU A 43 1.26 -15.69 -0.53
C LEU A 43 2.20 -14.54 -0.13
N ARG A 44 3.50 -14.79 -0.10
CA ARG A 44 4.50 -13.79 0.27
C ARG A 44 4.64 -12.68 -0.77
N ILE A 45 4.53 -13.03 -2.06
CA ILE A 45 4.57 -12.06 -3.15
C ILE A 45 3.34 -11.14 -3.07
N ASP A 46 2.15 -11.73 -2.98
CA ASP A 46 0.89 -10.98 -2.99
C ASP A 46 0.72 -10.12 -1.75
N LEU A 47 1.02 -10.65 -0.55
CA LEU A 47 1.07 -9.84 0.66
C LEU A 47 2.14 -8.76 0.58
N GLY A 48 3.28 -9.04 -0.07
CA GLY A 48 4.33 -8.05 -0.32
C GLY A 48 3.81 -6.85 -1.10
N HIS A 49 2.99 -7.07 -2.14
CA HIS A 49 2.32 -6.00 -2.87
C HIS A 49 1.36 -5.21 -1.98
N VAL A 50 0.45 -5.90 -1.26
CA VAL A 50 -0.51 -5.25 -0.35
C VAL A 50 0.23 -4.37 0.67
N PHE A 51 1.28 -4.89 1.31
CA PHE A 51 2.06 -4.13 2.27
C PHE A 51 2.75 -2.94 1.64
N ALA A 52 3.38 -3.08 0.47
CA ALA A 52 4.06 -1.97 -0.19
C ALA A 52 3.11 -0.77 -0.43
N HIS A 53 1.87 -1.04 -0.84
CA HIS A 53 0.85 -0.01 -1.04
C HIS A 53 0.36 0.61 0.29
N LEU A 54 0.03 -0.21 1.29
CA LEU A 54 -0.38 0.29 2.61
C LEU A 54 0.72 1.12 3.29
N ASN A 55 1.97 0.68 3.14
CA ASN A 55 3.14 1.39 3.65
C ASN A 55 3.28 2.75 2.96
N ARG A 56 3.14 2.82 1.62
CA ARG A 56 3.18 4.10 0.91
C ARG A 56 2.05 5.02 1.37
N ALA A 57 0.82 4.51 1.46
CA ALA A 57 -0.31 5.30 1.97
C ALA A 57 -0.03 5.88 3.37
N TRP A 58 0.59 5.09 4.26
CA TRP A 58 1.00 5.56 5.59
C TRP A 58 2.05 6.67 5.50
N HIS A 59 3.15 6.47 4.77
CA HIS A 59 4.24 7.45 4.70
C HIS A 59 3.85 8.73 3.97
N LEU A 60 2.96 8.66 2.97
CA LEU A 60 2.51 9.80 2.16
C LEU A 60 1.46 10.67 2.87
N ARG A 61 0.86 10.21 3.97
CA ARG A 61 -0.26 10.88 4.66
C ARG A 61 0.00 12.33 5.07
N ASP A 62 1.27 12.73 5.23
CA ASP A 62 1.65 14.08 5.67
C ASP A 62 2.47 14.84 4.62
N LEU A 63 2.63 14.28 3.41
CA LEU A 63 3.46 14.83 2.34
C LEU A 63 2.59 15.43 1.23
N ALA A 64 2.79 16.71 0.94
CA ALA A 64 2.11 17.41 -0.15
C ALA A 64 3.01 17.63 -1.39
N GLU A 65 4.29 17.28 -1.27
CA GLU A 65 5.32 17.47 -2.30
C GLU A 65 5.54 16.17 -3.08
N ASP A 66 6.05 16.32 -4.31
CA ASP A 66 6.44 15.17 -5.13
C ASP A 66 7.67 14.47 -4.55
N LEU A 67 7.67 13.14 -4.64
CA LEU A 67 8.80 12.32 -4.23
C LEU A 67 9.71 11.98 -5.41
N ASP A 68 11.01 11.94 -5.16
CA ASP A 68 11.93 11.25 -6.06
C ASP A 68 11.78 9.72 -5.95
N GLN A 69 12.45 9.01 -6.85
CA GLN A 69 12.38 7.54 -6.92
C GLN A 69 12.88 6.87 -5.64
N GLU A 70 13.93 7.41 -5.00
CA GLU A 70 14.49 6.82 -3.79
C GLU A 70 13.53 6.99 -2.59
N GLN A 71 12.93 8.17 -2.48
CA GLN A 71 11.92 8.47 -1.49
C GLN A 71 10.66 7.60 -1.71
N TRP A 72 10.25 7.40 -2.96
CA TRP A 72 9.13 6.53 -3.32
C TRP A 72 9.38 5.07 -2.91
N GLU A 73 10.58 4.54 -3.17
CA GLU A 73 10.97 3.19 -2.77
C GLU A 73 11.01 3.04 -1.25
N ARG A 74 11.53 4.04 -0.53
CA ARG A 74 11.53 4.05 0.94
C ARG A 74 10.12 4.07 1.52
N ALA A 75 9.19 4.80 0.91
CA ALA A 75 7.80 4.86 1.37
C ALA A 75 7.09 3.50 1.30
N GLY A 76 7.56 2.55 0.46
CA GLY A 76 7.04 1.18 0.41
C GLY A 76 7.52 0.25 1.53
N GLN A 77 8.51 0.67 2.34
CA GLN A 77 9.03 -0.14 3.43
C GLN A 77 8.10 -0.13 4.64
N PHE A 78 8.16 -1.16 5.48
CA PHE A 78 7.31 -1.24 6.66
C PHE A 78 7.53 -0.04 7.60
N PRO A 79 6.45 0.60 8.08
CA PRO A 79 6.55 1.66 9.05
C PRO A 79 7.17 1.14 10.35
N GLN A 80 7.99 1.99 10.98
CA GLN A 80 8.63 1.70 12.26
C GLN A 80 7.96 2.46 13.42
N ASP A 81 6.97 3.29 13.10
CA ASP A 81 6.23 4.17 14.01
C ASP A 81 4.78 3.71 14.24
N LEU A 82 4.45 2.47 13.86
CA LEU A 82 3.11 1.89 13.97
C LEU A 82 3.15 0.59 14.78
N ASP A 83 2.45 0.59 15.91
CA ASP A 83 2.28 -0.59 16.75
C ASP A 83 1.02 -1.39 16.34
N PRO A 84 1.03 -2.72 16.44
CA PRO A 84 -0.18 -3.52 16.26
C PRO A 84 -1.20 -3.21 17.37
N VAL A 85 -2.49 -3.14 16.98
CA VAL A 85 -3.64 -2.89 17.87
C VAL A 85 -4.33 -4.17 18.30
#